data_AF-A0A7S1N278-F1
#
_entry.id   AF-A0A7S1N278-F1
#
_cell.length_a   1.000
_cell.length_b   1.000
_cell.length_c   1.000
_cell.angle_alpha   90.00
_cell.angle_beta   90.00
_cell.angle_gamma   90.00
#
_symmetry.space_group_name_H-M   'P 1'
#
loop_
_entity.id
_entity.type
_entity.pdbx_description
1 polymer ?
#
loop_
_entity_poly.entity_id
_entity_poly.type
_entity_poly.pdbx_seq_one_letter_code
_entity_poly.pdbx_strand_id
1 'polypeptide(L)'
;GMCENVVLDIADPTRPFFLATDASDFGIGAVLMQERDGKAQPVAFFSRKFSGRPPKGGVKGTGQFNWSVRDKETFAIIAALHKFRSWIATRQVTVFTDHRSLEHWTTEALETIGGSMGRRARWHEFLSSYELEV
;
A
#
# COMPACT_ATOMS: atom_id res chain seq x y z
N GLY A 1 -0.88 -24.11 -2.02
CA GLY A 1 -0.18 -24.09 -3.32
C GLY A 1 -0.03 -22.64 -3.73
N MET A 2 1.21 -22.16 -3.82
CA MET A 2 1.65 -20.94 -4.50
C MET A 2 3.20 -20.99 -4.45
N CYS A 3 3.75 -21.97 -5.17
CA CYS A 3 5.16 -22.00 -5.55
C CYS A 3 5.20 -22.18 -7.06
N GLU A 4 4.57 -21.25 -7.77
CA GLU A 4 4.89 -21.07 -9.18
C GLU A 4 6.01 -20.05 -9.26
N ASN A 5 7.05 -20.38 -10.02
CA ASN A 5 8.26 -19.57 -10.17
C ASN A 5 7.88 -18.16 -10.59
N VAL A 6 7.94 -17.24 -9.63
CA VAL A 6 7.81 -15.81 -9.88
C VAL A 6 9.09 -15.37 -10.59
N VAL A 7 9.01 -15.20 -11.90
CA VAL A 7 10.09 -14.59 -12.68
C VAL A 7 9.93 -13.08 -12.57
N LEU A 8 10.91 -12.41 -11.96
CA LEU A 8 10.97 -10.96 -11.93
C LEU A 8 11.29 -10.46 -13.34
N ASP A 9 10.46 -9.57 -13.85
CA ASP A 9 10.72 -8.92 -15.13
C ASP A 9 11.51 -7.62 -14.97
N ILE A 10 12.18 -7.19 -16.04
CA ILE A 10 12.87 -5.90 -16.08
C ILE A 10 11.80 -4.82 -16.20
N ALA A 11 11.78 -3.89 -15.23
CA ALA A 11 10.84 -2.78 -15.24
C ALA A 11 11.09 -1.86 -16.45
N ASP A 12 10.03 -1.59 -17.22
CA ASP A 12 10.00 -0.60 -18.31
C ASP A 12 9.37 0.70 -17.79
N PRO A 13 10.15 1.76 -17.53
CA PRO A 13 9.65 3.00 -16.94
C PRO A 13 8.73 3.81 -17.88
N THR A 14 8.51 3.36 -19.11
CA THR A 14 7.60 4.00 -20.09
C THR A 14 6.18 3.42 -20.05
N ARG A 15 5.97 2.30 -19.35
CA ARG A 15 4.67 1.63 -19.26
C ARG A 15 3.97 1.91 -17.92
N PRO A 16 2.63 1.82 -17.86
CA PRO A 16 1.88 1.89 -16.61
C PRO A 16 2.34 0.83 -15.62
N PHE A 17 2.24 1.17 -14.33
CA PHE A 17 2.48 0.24 -13.24
C PHE A 17 1.17 -0.12 -12.54
N PHE A 18 1.08 -1.37 -12.13
CA PHE A 18 0.04 -1.87 -11.26
C PHE A 18 0.63 -2.17 -9.88
N LEU A 19 -0.07 -1.78 -8.83
CA LEU A 19 0.38 -1.97 -7.47
C LEU A 19 -0.65 -2.77 -6.69
N ALA A 20 -0.35 -4.02 -6.36
CA ALA A 20 -1.16 -4.79 -5.43
C ALA A 20 -0.62 -4.63 -4.01
N THR A 21 -1.48 -4.35 -3.02
CA THR A 21 -1.09 -4.25 -1.61
C THR A 21 -2.02 -5.03 -0.70
N ASP A 22 -1.49 -5.51 0.41
CA ASP A 22 -2.22 -6.25 1.44
C ASP A 22 -1.65 -5.94 2.84
N ALA A 23 -2.51 -5.88 3.86
CA ALA A 23 -2.10 -5.79 5.25
C ALA A 23 -2.61 -6.96 6.10
N SER A 24 -1.67 -7.63 6.76
CA SER A 24 -1.96 -8.67 7.75
C SER A 24 -2.02 -8.11 9.17
N ASP A 25 -2.24 -8.97 10.16
CA ASP A 25 -2.11 -8.61 11.57
C ASP A 25 -0.69 -8.18 11.99
N PHE A 26 0.34 -8.61 11.24
CA PHE A 26 1.75 -8.48 11.63
C PHE A 26 2.55 -7.51 10.78
N GLY A 27 2.05 -7.13 9.61
CA GLY A 27 2.77 -6.28 8.68
C GLY A 27 2.05 -6.15 7.35
N ILE A 28 2.74 -5.50 6.42
CA ILE A 28 2.23 -5.14 5.09
C ILE A 28 3.07 -5.82 4.00
N GLY A 29 2.42 -6.07 2.87
CA GLY A 29 3.02 -6.58 1.64
C GLY A 29 2.56 -5.77 0.42
N ALA A 30 3.40 -5.76 -0.61
CA ALA A 30 3.05 -5.21 -1.91
C ALA A 30 3.79 -5.89 -3.06
N VAL A 31 3.15 -5.90 -4.22
CA VAL A 31 3.70 -6.36 -5.50
C VAL A 31 3.54 -5.25 -6.52
N LEU A 32 4.66 -4.81 -7.09
CA LEU A 32 4.66 -3.93 -8.25
C LEU A 32 4.68 -4.80 -9.50
N MET A 33 3.79 -4.52 -10.44
CA MET A 33 3.60 -5.29 -11.66
C MET A 33 3.52 -4.38 -12.88
N GLN A 34 3.78 -4.94 -14.06
CA GLN A 34 3.52 -4.29 -15.35
C GLN A 34 2.85 -5.26 -16.30
N GLU A 35 2.08 -4.74 -17.26
CA GLU A 35 1.55 -5.58 -18.32
C GLU A 35 2.66 -5.94 -19.31
N ARG A 36 2.81 -7.25 -19.53
CA ARG A 36 3.63 -7.80 -20.60
C ARG A 36 2.85 -8.93 -21.27
N ASP A 37 2.77 -8.86 -22.59
CA ASP A 37 2.07 -9.85 -23.43
C ASP A 37 0.64 -10.15 -22.94
N GLY A 38 -0.08 -9.09 -22.53
CA GLY A 38 -1.45 -9.16 -22.03
C GLY A 38 -1.60 -9.76 -20.62
N LYS A 39 -0.52 -9.90 -19.86
CA LYS A 39 -0.53 -10.42 -18.48
C LYS A 39 0.19 -9.48 -17.53
N ALA A 40 -0.37 -9.26 -16.34
CA ALA A 40 0.35 -8.59 -15.26
C ALA A 40 1.49 -9.48 -14.78
N GLN A 41 2.72 -8.98 -14.89
CA GLN A 41 3.94 -9.65 -14.46
C GLN A 41 4.59 -8.87 -13.30
N PRO A 42 5.02 -9.56 -12.23
CA PRO A 42 5.68 -8.92 -11.11
C PRO A 42 7.07 -8.42 -11.49
N VAL A 43 7.34 -7.15 -11.19
CA VAL A 43 8.66 -6.51 -11.36
C VAL A 43 9.37 -6.32 -10.02
N ALA A 44 8.63 -6.21 -8.92
CA ALA A 44 9.22 -6.11 -7.59
C ALA A 44 8.25 -6.48 -6.46
N PHE A 45 8.82 -6.90 -5.34
CA PHE A 45 8.09 -7.20 -4.11
C PHE A 45 8.57 -6.31 -2.96
N PHE A 46 7.64 -5.99 -2.07
CA PHE A 46 7.92 -5.29 -0.83
C PHE A 46 7.16 -5.94 0.32
N SER A 47 7.81 -6.10 1.46
CA SER A 47 7.14 -6.46 2.70
C SER A 47 7.81 -5.78 3.88
N ARG A 48 7.02 -5.47 4.92
CA ARG A 48 7.53 -4.86 6.14
C ARG A 48 6.66 -5.23 7.33
N LYS A 49 7.30 -5.62 8.44
CA LYS A 49 6.63 -5.84 9.73
C LYS A 49 6.17 -4.52 10.34
N PHE A 50 5.07 -4.57 11.09
CA PHE A 50 4.62 -3.44 11.88
C PHE A 50 5.60 -3.08 12.99
N SER A 51 5.74 -1.79 13.26
CA SER A 51 6.50 -1.26 14.38
C SER A 51 5.66 -1.22 15.66
N GLY A 52 6.35 -1.39 16.80
CA GLY A 52 5.74 -1.46 18.13
C GLY A 52 5.72 -2.88 18.68
N ARG A 53 4.97 -3.06 19.78
CA ARG A 53 4.83 -4.35 20.45
C ARG A 53 3.60 -5.06 19.88
N PRO A 54 3.72 -6.31 19.39
CA PRO A 54 2.55 -7.08 18.97
C PRO A 54 1.62 -7.40 20.14
N PRO A 55 0.32 -7.64 19.89
CA PRO A 55 -0.59 -8.14 20.92
C PRO A 55 -0.07 -9.47 21.48
N LYS A 56 -0.17 -9.65 22.80
CA LYS A 56 0.27 -10.90 23.46
C LYS A 56 -0.54 -11.14 24.73
N GLY A 57 -1.10 -12.34 24.88
CA GLY A 57 -1.78 -12.78 26.11
C GLY A 57 -2.93 -11.86 26.53
N GLY A 58 -3.79 -11.45 25.60
CA GLY A 58 -4.91 -10.54 25.86
C GLY A 58 -4.51 -9.05 26.02
N VAL A 59 -3.22 -8.73 26.05
CA VAL A 59 -2.75 -7.34 26.08
C VAL A 59 -2.70 -6.77 24.67
N LYS A 60 -3.37 -5.63 24.45
CA LYS A 60 -3.34 -4.90 23.18
C LYS A 60 -1.90 -4.56 22.78
N GLY A 61 -1.62 -4.59 21.48
CA GLY A 61 -0.35 -4.15 20.92
C GLY A 61 -0.14 -2.64 21.05
N THR A 62 1.04 -2.16 20.65
CA THR A 62 1.37 -0.73 20.58
C THR A 62 1.81 -0.35 19.18
N GLY A 63 1.85 0.95 18.87
CA GLY A 63 2.28 1.43 17.56
C GLY A 63 1.33 0.97 16.44
N GLN A 64 1.91 0.43 15.37
CA GLN A 64 1.18 0.05 14.15
C GLN A 64 0.28 -1.18 14.36
N PHE A 65 0.60 -2.02 15.33
CA PHE A 65 -0.27 -3.15 15.70
C PHE A 65 -1.63 -2.71 16.22
N ASN A 66 -1.74 -1.47 16.72
CA ASN A 66 -2.98 -0.91 17.28
C ASN A 66 -3.78 -0.08 16.27
N TRP A 67 -3.33 0.01 15.02
CA TRP A 67 -4.07 0.72 13.97
C TRP A 67 -5.31 -0.07 13.53
N SER A 68 -6.34 0.65 13.07
CA SER A 68 -7.49 0.02 12.44
C SER A 68 -7.08 -0.73 11.16
N VAL A 69 -7.89 -1.69 10.73
CA VAL A 69 -7.68 -2.40 9.45
C VAL A 69 -7.52 -1.40 8.31
N ARG A 70 -8.42 -0.41 8.21
CA ARG A 70 -8.34 0.68 7.23
C ARG A 70 -6.99 1.41 7.28
N ASP A 71 -6.52 1.83 8.46
CA ASP A 71 -5.22 2.53 8.59
C ASP A 71 -4.03 1.63 8.20
N LYS A 72 -4.12 0.32 8.42
CA LYS A 72 -3.09 -0.65 8.04
C LYS A 72 -3.03 -0.82 6.52
N GLU A 73 -4.18 -0.96 5.86
CA GLU A 73 -4.30 -1.05 4.40
C GLU A 73 -3.81 0.23 3.72
N THR A 74 -4.25 1.41 4.19
CA THR A 74 -3.76 2.70 3.67
C THR A 74 -2.24 2.81 3.81
N PHE A 75 -1.70 2.34 4.93
CA PHE A 75 -0.26 2.35 5.14
C PHE A 75 0.49 1.39 4.22
N ALA A 76 -0.12 0.27 3.82
CA ALA A 76 0.45 -0.65 2.83
C ALA A 76 0.70 0.07 1.50
N ILE A 77 -0.31 0.79 0.99
CA ILE A 77 -0.23 1.61 -0.21
C ILE A 77 0.86 2.68 -0.09
N ILE A 78 0.82 3.49 0.96
CA ILE A 78 1.77 4.58 1.16
C ILE A 78 3.20 4.06 1.26
N ALA A 79 3.42 2.99 2.01
CA ALA A 79 4.74 2.40 2.17
C ALA A 79 5.27 1.83 0.85
N ALA A 80 4.40 1.20 0.05
CA ALA A 80 4.75 0.65 -1.24
C ALA A 80 5.06 1.75 -2.26
N LEU A 81 4.24 2.81 -2.34
CA LEU A 81 4.51 3.99 -3.17
C LEU A 81 5.83 4.66 -2.78
N HIS A 82 6.10 4.82 -1.48
CA HIS A 82 7.40 5.30 -1.02
C HIS A 82 8.56 4.39 -1.46
N LYS A 83 8.39 3.06 -1.35
CA LYS A 83 9.41 2.08 -1.70
C LYS A 83 9.71 2.09 -3.20
N PHE A 84 8.67 2.24 -4.04
CA PHE A 84 8.76 2.15 -5.49
C PHE A 84 8.80 3.51 -6.21
N ARG A 85 8.90 4.61 -5.46
CA ARG A 85 8.87 5.99 -5.96
C ARG A 85 9.82 6.24 -7.13
N SER A 86 11.03 5.66 -7.12
CA SER A 86 12.00 5.85 -8.20
C SER A 86 11.58 5.24 -9.53
N TRP A 87 10.74 4.21 -9.51
CA TRP A 87 10.18 3.57 -10.72
C TRP A 87 8.88 4.23 -11.14
N ILE A 88 7.97 4.45 -10.18
CA ILE A 88 6.65 5.01 -10.42
C ILE A 88 6.71 6.51 -10.81
N ALA A 89 7.58 7.30 -10.18
CA ALA A 89 7.66 8.76 -10.31
C ALA A 89 6.28 9.45 -10.46
N THR A 90 6.01 10.11 -11.59
CA THR A 90 4.78 10.85 -11.90
C THR A 90 3.83 10.09 -12.84
N ARG A 91 3.95 8.76 -12.96
CA ARG A 91 3.07 7.96 -13.82
C ARG A 91 1.76 7.63 -13.08
N GLN A 92 0.72 7.37 -13.87
CA GLN A 92 -0.49 6.74 -13.39
C GLN A 92 -0.18 5.36 -12.79
N VAL A 93 -0.75 5.08 -11.63
CA VAL A 93 -0.66 3.78 -10.95
C VAL A 93 -2.06 3.29 -10.63
N THR A 94 -2.37 2.09 -11.11
CA THR A 94 -3.59 1.38 -10.70
C THR A 94 -3.27 0.54 -9.46
N VAL A 95 -3.99 0.76 -8.38
CA VAL A 95 -3.78 0.15 -7.07
C VAL A 95 -4.86 -0.90 -6.81
N PHE A 96 -4.45 -2.16 -6.69
CA PHE A 96 -5.32 -3.24 -6.26
C PHE A 96 -5.18 -3.45 -4.76
N THR A 97 -6.27 -3.26 -4.02
CA THR A 97 -6.35 -3.51 -2.58
C THR A 97 -7.65 -4.26 -2.27
N ASP A 98 -7.61 -5.13 -1.27
CA ASP A 98 -8.80 -5.87 -0.82
C ASP A 98 -9.84 -4.97 -0.13
N HIS A 99 -9.47 -3.71 0.13
CA HIS A 99 -10.26 -2.79 0.94
C HIS A 99 -11.03 -1.77 0.08
N ARG A 100 -12.23 -2.16 -0.38
CA ARG A 100 -13.18 -1.29 -1.11
C ARG A 100 -13.45 0.07 -0.46
N SER A 101 -13.23 0.22 0.85
CA SER A 101 -13.41 1.51 1.52
C SER A 101 -12.34 2.56 1.18
N LEU A 102 -11.34 2.20 0.37
CA LEU A 102 -10.42 3.14 -0.24
C LEU A 102 -10.96 3.74 -1.56
N GLU A 103 -12.02 3.22 -2.17
CA GLU A 103 -12.62 3.83 -3.39
C GLU A 103 -13.02 5.32 -3.18
N HIS A 104 -13.24 5.73 -1.93
CA HIS A 104 -13.60 7.11 -1.55
C HIS A 104 -12.54 7.84 -0.73
N TRP A 105 -11.29 7.36 -0.66
CA TRP A 105 -10.25 7.95 0.20
C TRP A 105 -9.91 9.41 -0.17
N THR A 106 -10.11 9.78 -1.44
CA THR A 106 -9.91 11.14 -1.97
C THR A 106 -11.05 12.10 -1.62
N THR A 107 -12.21 11.58 -1.20
CA THR A 107 -13.46 12.33 -1.02
C THR A 107 -13.99 12.30 0.41
N GLU A 108 -13.57 11.36 1.26
CA GLU A 108 -13.89 11.37 2.68
C GLU A 108 -13.21 12.58 3.36
N ALA A 109 -14.02 13.55 3.81
CA ALA A 109 -13.57 14.59 4.72
C ALA A 109 -12.89 13.91 5.91
N LEU A 110 -11.61 14.24 6.13
CA LEU A 110 -10.78 13.64 7.19
C LEU A 110 -11.34 14.04 8.55
N GLU A 111 -12.38 13.35 9.01
CA GLU A 111 -13.08 13.71 10.23
C GLU A 111 -12.15 13.60 11.43
N THR A 112 -12.08 14.75 12.08
CA THR A 112 -11.14 15.12 13.11
C THR A 112 -11.73 14.74 14.45
N ILE A 113 -11.36 13.58 14.99
CA ILE A 113 -11.63 13.27 16.39
C ILE A 113 -10.36 12.67 17.02
N GLY A 114 -9.69 13.48 17.83
CA GLY A 114 -8.62 13.06 18.74
C GLY A 114 -7.21 12.93 18.11
N GLY A 115 -6.53 14.06 17.90
CA GLY A 115 -5.06 14.13 17.74
C GLY A 115 -4.46 13.56 16.45
N SER A 116 -5.25 12.96 15.56
CA SER A 116 -4.83 12.29 14.32
C SER A 116 -4.64 13.23 13.11
N MET A 117 -4.89 14.53 13.30
CA MET A 117 -4.80 15.59 12.27
C MET A 117 -3.47 15.56 11.50
N GLY A 118 -2.38 15.09 12.11
CA GLY A 118 -1.09 15.01 11.43
C GLY A 118 -0.91 13.81 10.49
N ARG A 119 -1.42 12.61 10.79
CA ARG A 119 -1.04 11.41 10.00
C ARG A 119 -1.88 11.28 8.73
N ARG A 120 -3.20 11.24 8.86
CA ARG A 120 -4.09 11.03 7.71
C ARG A 120 -4.04 12.22 6.73
N ALA A 121 -3.85 13.44 7.22
CA ALA A 121 -3.63 14.60 6.35
C ALA A 121 -2.32 14.51 5.55
N ARG A 122 -1.19 14.16 6.20
CA ARG A 122 0.09 13.92 5.49
C ARG A 122 0.00 12.77 4.49
N TRP A 123 -0.76 11.74 4.83
CA TRP A 123 -1.04 10.62 3.95
C TRP A 123 -1.85 11.05 2.74
N HIS A 124 -2.90 11.86 2.95
CA HIS A 124 -3.69 12.41 1.87
C HIS A 124 -2.83 13.29 0.94
N GLU A 125 -2.08 14.24 1.49
CA GLU A 125 -1.15 15.09 0.72
C GLU A 125 -0.15 14.25 -0.09
N PHE A 126 0.43 13.23 0.52
CA PHE A 126 1.35 12.32 -0.17
C PHE A 126 0.67 11.58 -1.31
N LEU A 127 -0.50 10.99 -1.07
CA LEU A 127 -1.22 10.23 -2.09
C LEU A 127 -1.73 11.14 -3.23
N SER A 128 -2.13 12.39 -2.94
CA SER A 128 -2.50 13.39 -3.95
C SER A 128 -1.35 13.80 -4.87
N SER A 129 -0.09 13.48 -4.52
CA SER A 129 1.06 13.69 -5.40
C SER A 129 1.23 12.61 -6.47
N TYR A 130 0.40 11.57 -6.44
CA TYR A 130 0.35 10.50 -7.44
C TYR A 130 -0.97 10.52 -8.19
N GLU A 131 -0.93 10.12 -9.46
CA GLU A 131 -2.14 9.84 -10.24
C GLU A 131 -2.56 8.39 -9.95
N LEU A 132 -3.41 8.21 -8.93
CA LEU A 132 -3.85 6.89 -8.46
C LEU A 132 -5.25 6.57 -8.98
N GLU A 133 -5.39 5.37 -9.53
CA GLU A 133 -6.67 4.71 -9.78
C GLU A 133 -6.76 3.53 -8.81
N VAL A 134 -7.85 3.39 -8.06
CA VAL A 134 -8.06 2.32 -7.05
C VAL A 134 -9.20 1.43 -7.50
#